data_AF-A0A7T2S7G4-F1
#
_entry.id   AF-A0A7T2S7G4-F1
#
_cell.length_a   1.000
_cell.length_b   1.000
_cell.length_c   1.000
_cell.angle_alpha   90.00
_cell.angle_beta   90.00
_cell.angle_gamma   90.00
#
_symmetry.space_group_name_H-M   'P 1'
#
loop_
_entity.id
_entity.type
_entity.pdbx_description
1 polymer ?
#
loop_
_entity_poly.entity_id
_entity_poly.type
_entity_poly.pdbx_seq_one_letter_code
_entity_poly.pdbx_strand_id
1 'polypeptide(L)'
;MKDHAFEPDISRIDELLHITPLRLETGISRLPSGCLVVACRTDLHGCSGRMLDWWFKFFETTQHIKWWHPHDHIAHRGWDAQWKKGESYIGASIEAVESLADIPPVAARLKFHDPRELFDPAQLELAFAEKRASAAVYARIGFGEHVQLDASGDPMDGQMVHLARDTPFGCVLRSRFLLGQSCADPATELPDALGLGLLRHCYTEFTYLSRFLPSLYYGEHGNGEAAPLPW
;
A
#
# COMPACT_ATOMS: atom_id res chain seq x y z
N MET A 1 15.03 -34.04 -8.28
CA MET A 1 14.46 -32.68 -8.30
C MET A 1 15.27 -31.85 -7.33
N LYS A 2 16.01 -30.84 -7.82
CA LYS A 2 16.59 -29.85 -6.91
C LYS A 2 15.44 -28.92 -6.52
N ASP A 3 15.09 -28.90 -5.24
CA ASP A 3 14.21 -27.87 -4.69
C ASP A 3 14.90 -26.53 -4.93
N HIS A 4 14.40 -25.78 -5.92
CA HIS A 4 14.73 -24.37 -6.03
C HIS A 4 14.05 -23.70 -4.84
N ALA A 5 14.87 -23.29 -3.86
CA ALA A 5 14.42 -22.47 -2.75
C ALA A 5 13.60 -21.29 -3.32
N PHE A 6 12.45 -21.01 -2.71
CA PHE A 6 11.65 -19.87 -3.10
C PHE A 6 12.44 -18.59 -2.85
N GLU A 7 12.81 -17.89 -3.93
CA GLU A 7 13.38 -16.56 -3.92
C GLU A 7 12.27 -15.54 -4.20
N PRO A 8 11.79 -14.79 -3.18
CA PRO A 8 10.77 -13.78 -3.35
C PRO A 8 11.39 -12.49 -3.87
N ASP A 9 11.89 -12.51 -5.10
CA ASP A 9 12.39 -11.31 -5.77
C ASP A 9 11.24 -10.35 -6.12
N ILE A 10 11.47 -9.04 -6.00
CA ILE A 10 10.58 -8.00 -6.53
C ILE A 10 10.41 -8.14 -8.06
N SER A 11 11.32 -8.85 -8.74
CA SER A 11 11.18 -9.25 -10.15
C SER A 11 9.92 -10.10 -10.45
N ARG A 12 9.25 -10.61 -9.41
CA ARG A 12 8.00 -11.38 -9.51
C ARG A 12 6.76 -10.57 -9.09
N ILE A 13 6.83 -9.24 -9.11
CA ILE A 13 5.72 -8.39 -8.69
C ILE A 13 4.44 -8.65 -9.49
N ASP A 14 4.57 -8.98 -10.78
CA ASP A 14 3.45 -9.36 -11.66
C ASP A 14 2.67 -10.58 -11.17
N GLU A 15 3.23 -11.41 -10.29
CA GLU A 15 2.49 -12.52 -9.69
C GLU A 15 1.32 -12.07 -8.84
N LEU A 16 1.37 -10.85 -8.30
CA LEU A 16 0.23 -10.26 -7.60
C LEU A 16 -1.03 -10.20 -8.48
N LEU A 17 -0.87 -10.12 -9.81
CA LEU A 17 -1.95 -10.07 -10.80
C LEU A 17 -2.65 -11.43 -11.00
N HIS A 18 -2.09 -12.53 -10.49
CA HIS A 18 -2.74 -13.84 -10.54
C HIS A 18 -3.82 -13.98 -9.47
N ILE A 19 -4.97 -14.54 -9.83
CA ILE A 19 -6.06 -14.74 -8.86
C ILE A 19 -5.83 -15.89 -7.88
N THR A 20 -4.91 -16.80 -8.23
CA THR A 20 -4.56 -17.98 -7.45
C THR A 20 -3.68 -17.61 -6.25
N PRO A 21 -3.61 -18.48 -5.23
CA PRO A 21 -2.75 -18.26 -4.08
C PRO A 21 -1.27 -18.09 -4.46
N LEU A 22 -0.59 -17.19 -3.76
CA LEU A 22 0.85 -17.00 -3.85
C LEU A 22 1.58 -17.77 -2.74
N ARG A 23 2.87 -18.05 -2.94
CA ARG A 23 3.70 -18.72 -1.93
C ARG A 23 3.82 -17.90 -0.63
N LEU A 24 3.78 -16.57 -0.74
CA LEU A 24 3.80 -15.65 0.37
C LEU A 24 2.65 -14.66 0.20
N GLU A 25 1.51 -14.92 0.84
CA GLU A 25 0.35 -13.99 0.88
C GLU A 25 0.44 -13.01 2.05
N THR A 26 0.86 -13.53 3.21
CA THR A 26 1.06 -12.77 4.45
C THR A 26 2.31 -13.29 5.15
N GLY A 27 3.26 -12.41 5.46
CA GLY A 27 4.51 -12.74 6.14
C GLY A 27 5.65 -11.84 5.70
N ILE A 28 6.87 -12.17 6.13
CA ILE A 28 8.08 -11.49 5.70
C ILE A 28 9.04 -12.47 5.03
N SER A 29 9.91 -11.95 4.17
CA SER A 29 11.03 -12.69 3.61
C SER A 29 12.18 -11.75 3.28
N ARG A 30 13.36 -12.29 3.02
CA ARG A 30 14.55 -11.51 2.65
C ARG A 30 14.98 -11.82 1.23
N LEU A 31 15.35 -10.77 0.50
CA LEU A 31 16.07 -10.90 -0.75
C LEU A 31 17.51 -11.35 -0.51
N PRO A 32 18.21 -11.87 -1.54
CA PRO A 32 19.66 -12.12 -1.45
C PRO A 32 20.48 -10.88 -1.06
N SER A 33 19.99 -9.67 -1.38
CA SER A 33 20.59 -8.40 -0.95
C SER A 33 20.43 -8.10 0.54
N GLY A 34 19.64 -8.90 1.27
CA GLY A 34 19.26 -8.65 2.67
C GLY A 34 18.00 -7.79 2.83
N CYS A 35 17.55 -7.10 1.78
CA CYS A 35 16.36 -6.25 1.81
C CYS A 35 15.13 -7.04 2.24
N LEU A 36 14.25 -6.39 2.99
CA LEU A 36 13.10 -7.04 3.63
C LEU A 36 11.86 -6.87 2.76
N VAL A 37 11.27 -8.00 2.36
CA VAL A 37 9.97 -8.06 1.70
C VAL A 37 8.90 -8.31 2.76
N VAL A 38 7.89 -7.45 2.81
CA VAL A 38 6.70 -7.65 3.64
C VAL A 38 5.49 -7.89 2.73
N ALA A 39 4.77 -8.96 3.00
CA ALA A 39 3.53 -9.32 2.33
C ALA A 39 2.37 -9.27 3.32
N CYS A 40 1.25 -8.69 2.91
CA CYS A 40 0.02 -8.71 3.70
C CYS A 40 -1.18 -8.92 2.77
N ARG A 41 -2.03 -9.89 3.08
CA ARG A 41 -3.34 -10.06 2.48
C ARG A 41 -4.42 -9.67 3.50
N THR A 42 -5.27 -8.73 3.11
CA THR A 42 -6.41 -8.26 3.93
C THR A 42 -7.70 -8.39 3.14
N ASP A 43 -8.76 -8.89 3.77
CA ASP A 43 -10.10 -8.95 3.18
C ASP A 43 -10.90 -7.71 3.60
N LEU A 44 -11.21 -6.84 2.64
CA LEU A 44 -11.92 -5.59 2.86
C LEU A 44 -13.41 -5.82 2.56
N HIS A 45 -14.12 -6.37 3.55
CA HIS A 45 -15.55 -6.69 3.43
C HIS A 45 -16.38 -5.46 3.05
N GLY A 46 -17.28 -5.61 2.08
CA GLY A 46 -18.16 -4.55 1.58
C GLY A 46 -17.46 -3.44 0.77
N CYS A 47 -16.14 -3.47 0.66
CA CYS A 47 -15.36 -2.50 -0.12
C CYS A 47 -15.17 -2.95 -1.57
N SER A 48 -14.69 -2.04 -2.39
CA SER A 48 -14.28 -2.31 -3.78
C SER A 48 -13.02 -1.54 -4.13
N GLY A 49 -12.33 -1.92 -5.21
CA GLY A 49 -11.14 -1.25 -5.70
C GLY A 49 -11.38 0.23 -5.97
N ARG A 50 -12.52 0.59 -6.57
CA ARG A 50 -12.87 2.01 -6.81
C ARG A 50 -13.04 2.84 -5.53
N MET A 51 -13.52 2.23 -4.44
CA MET A 51 -13.62 2.90 -3.13
C MET A 51 -12.23 3.11 -2.53
N LEU A 52 -11.33 2.13 -2.67
CA LEU A 52 -9.94 2.24 -2.24
C LEU A 52 -9.22 3.34 -3.03
N ASP A 53 -9.33 3.34 -4.36
CA ASP A 53 -8.73 4.38 -5.21
C ASP A 53 -9.26 5.78 -4.87
N TRP A 54 -10.58 5.91 -4.65
CA TRP A 54 -11.19 7.15 -4.18
C TRP A 54 -10.63 7.60 -2.83
N TRP A 55 -10.44 6.68 -1.87
CA TRP A 55 -9.89 7.02 -0.55
C TRP A 55 -8.55 7.73 -0.67
N PHE A 56 -7.64 7.23 -1.51
CA PHE A 56 -6.33 7.85 -1.75
C PHE A 56 -6.40 9.20 -2.48
N LYS A 57 -7.49 9.49 -3.20
CA LYS A 57 -7.76 10.82 -3.78
C LYS A 57 -8.43 11.78 -2.79
N PHE A 58 -9.05 11.25 -1.75
CA PHE A 58 -9.91 11.99 -0.81
C PHE A 58 -9.18 12.41 0.48
N PHE A 59 -8.38 11.52 1.08
CA PHE A 59 -7.85 11.80 2.41
C PHE A 59 -6.84 12.97 2.40
N GLU A 60 -6.87 13.81 3.44
CA GLU A 60 -6.10 15.07 3.45
C GLU A 60 -5.73 15.52 4.87
N THR A 61 -6.43 15.02 5.89
CA THR A 61 -6.32 15.55 7.24
C THR A 61 -5.78 14.49 8.20
N THR A 62 -5.22 14.96 9.32
CA THR A 62 -4.84 14.09 10.44
C THR A 62 -6.05 13.28 10.94
N GLN A 63 -7.26 13.87 10.89
CA GLN A 63 -8.48 13.17 11.27
C GLN A 63 -8.78 11.99 10.34
N HIS A 64 -8.58 12.16 9.02
CA HIS A 64 -8.83 11.10 8.04
C HIS A 64 -7.88 9.91 8.27
N ILE A 65 -6.58 10.14 8.43
CA ILE A 65 -5.64 9.05 8.69
C ILE A 65 -5.89 8.40 10.07
N LYS A 66 -6.36 9.15 11.08
CA LYS A 66 -6.77 8.57 12.36
C LYS A 66 -8.00 7.67 12.27
N TRP A 67 -8.93 7.91 11.35
CA TRP A 67 -10.00 6.95 11.07
C TRP A 67 -9.44 5.64 10.50
N TRP A 68 -8.44 5.77 9.63
CA TRP A 68 -7.79 4.65 8.97
C TRP A 68 -6.98 3.77 9.93
N HIS A 69 -6.17 4.36 10.82
CA HIS A 69 -5.50 3.62 11.88
C HIS A 69 -5.48 4.43 13.20
N PRO A 70 -6.44 4.23 14.12
CA PRO A 70 -6.60 5.08 15.30
C PRO A 70 -5.48 4.96 16.33
N HIS A 71 -4.71 3.86 16.30
CA HIS A 71 -3.58 3.63 17.19
C HIS A 71 -2.24 4.15 16.64
N ASP A 72 -2.00 3.96 15.33
CA ASP A 72 -0.67 4.17 14.76
C ASP A 72 -0.55 5.49 13.99
N HIS A 73 -1.62 6.00 13.37
CA HIS A 73 -1.57 7.26 12.64
C HIS A 73 -1.62 8.46 13.57
N ILE A 74 -0.52 9.22 13.64
CA ILE A 74 -0.36 10.33 14.58
C ILE A 74 -0.68 11.67 13.93
N ALA A 75 -0.06 11.96 12.78
CA ALA A 75 -0.18 13.25 12.10
C ALA A 75 -0.04 13.12 10.58
N HIS A 76 -0.95 13.76 9.86
CA HIS A 76 -0.83 14.06 8.43
C HIS A 76 -0.13 15.41 8.32
N ARG A 77 1.07 15.47 7.71
CA ARG A 77 1.90 16.68 7.57
C ARG A 77 1.70 17.39 6.23
N GLY A 78 0.72 16.97 5.43
CA GLY A 78 0.33 17.63 4.19
C GLY A 78 0.69 16.84 2.93
N TRP A 79 -0.08 17.11 1.88
CA TRP A 79 0.25 16.75 0.51
C TRP A 79 1.07 17.87 -0.14
N ASP A 80 1.93 17.52 -1.09
CA ASP A 80 2.63 18.53 -1.90
C ASP A 80 1.75 19.12 -3.01
N ALA A 81 2.33 20.07 -3.77
CA ALA A 81 1.62 20.80 -4.82
C ALA A 81 1.23 19.95 -6.05
N GLN A 82 1.70 18.71 -6.18
CA GLN A 82 1.32 17.82 -7.28
C GLN A 82 0.00 17.08 -6.99
N TRP A 83 -0.43 17.04 -5.73
CA TRP A 83 -1.71 16.42 -5.37
C TRP A 83 -2.89 17.23 -5.92
N LYS A 84 -3.77 16.55 -6.64
CA LYS A 84 -5.01 17.11 -7.17
C LYS A 84 -6.16 16.51 -6.39
N LYS A 85 -6.60 17.23 -5.36
CA LYS A 85 -7.66 16.81 -4.43
C LYS A 85 -8.88 16.26 -5.19
N GLY A 86 -9.28 15.03 -4.86
CA GLY A 86 -10.41 14.34 -5.48
C GLY A 86 -10.16 13.79 -6.89
N GLU A 87 -9.03 14.12 -7.53
CA GLU A 87 -8.73 13.74 -8.91
C GLU A 87 -7.58 12.73 -9.00
N SER A 88 -6.40 13.07 -8.45
CA SER A 88 -5.20 12.26 -8.59
C SER A 88 -4.17 12.54 -7.49
N TYR A 89 -3.52 11.47 -7.05
CA TYR A 89 -2.34 11.49 -6.17
C TYR A 89 -1.04 11.10 -6.90
N ILE A 90 -1.12 10.70 -8.18
CA ILE A 90 0.05 10.26 -8.96
C ILE A 90 1.02 11.44 -9.15
N GLY A 91 2.28 11.21 -8.79
CA GLY A 91 3.36 12.20 -8.77
C GLY A 91 3.45 13.01 -7.47
N ALA A 92 2.44 12.93 -6.60
CA ALA A 92 2.40 13.67 -5.35
C ALA A 92 3.09 12.95 -4.21
N SER A 93 3.64 13.75 -3.30
CA SER A 93 4.19 13.29 -2.03
C SER A 93 3.25 13.59 -0.87
N ILE A 94 3.26 12.71 0.12
CA ILE A 94 2.69 12.93 1.44
C ILE A 94 3.77 12.74 2.50
N GLU A 95 3.71 13.56 3.54
CA GLU A 95 4.44 13.35 4.78
C GLU A 95 3.47 13.00 5.91
N ALA A 96 3.84 12.00 6.71
CA ALA A 96 3.05 11.53 7.85
C ALA A 96 3.96 11.21 9.04
N VAL A 97 3.35 11.08 10.22
CA VAL A 97 4.00 10.49 11.40
C VAL A 97 3.15 9.32 11.84
N GLU A 98 3.77 8.16 11.93
CA GLU A 98 3.08 6.90 12.24
C GLU A 98 3.95 5.95 13.06
N SER A 99 3.32 5.22 13.97
CA SER A 99 3.91 4.04 14.60
C SER A 99 3.79 2.84 13.65
N LEU A 100 4.62 1.82 13.85
CA LEU A 100 4.45 0.53 13.16
C LEU A 100 4.19 -0.56 14.20
N ALA A 101 2.94 -0.67 14.66
CA ALA A 101 2.53 -1.42 15.84
C ALA A 101 3.33 -1.02 17.10
N ASP A 102 4.15 -1.93 17.62
CA ASP A 102 4.97 -1.68 18.84
C ASP A 102 6.18 -0.77 18.58
N ILE A 103 6.43 -0.38 17.33
CA ILE A 103 7.54 0.48 16.94
C ILE A 103 7.11 1.94 17.13
N PRO A 104 7.88 2.75 17.87
CA PRO A 104 7.54 4.14 18.14
C PRO A 104 7.27 4.97 16.87
N PRO A 105 6.51 6.07 17.00
CA PRO A 105 6.23 6.95 15.87
C PRO A 105 7.48 7.39 15.13
N VAL A 106 7.45 7.28 13.81
CA VAL A 106 8.49 7.70 12.89
C VAL A 106 7.87 8.59 11.81
N ALA A 107 8.63 9.58 11.33
CA ALA A 107 8.24 10.32 10.14
C ALA A 107 8.30 9.39 8.92
N ALA A 108 7.28 9.44 8.07
CA ALA A 108 7.23 8.70 6.83
C ALA A 108 7.00 9.69 5.68
N ARG A 109 7.67 9.44 4.56
CA ARG A 109 7.44 10.15 3.31
C ARG A 109 7.15 9.14 2.22
N LEU A 110 6.05 9.36 1.51
CA LEU A 110 5.64 8.52 0.39
C LEU A 110 5.47 9.41 -0.83
N LYS A 111 5.98 8.98 -1.99
CA LYS A 111 5.69 9.59 -3.27
C LYS A 111 5.04 8.58 -4.20
N PHE A 112 3.84 8.89 -4.66
CA PHE A 112 3.02 7.97 -5.42
C PHE A 112 3.33 8.03 -6.91
N HIS A 113 3.27 6.87 -7.56
CA HIS A 113 3.61 6.70 -8.97
C HIS A 113 2.55 5.88 -9.69
N ASP A 114 2.57 5.94 -11.03
CA ASP A 114 1.71 5.08 -11.83
C ASP A 114 2.14 3.62 -11.60
N PRO A 115 1.22 2.69 -11.25
CA PRO A 115 1.57 1.28 -11.06
C PRO A 115 2.21 0.62 -12.29
N ARG A 116 2.06 1.19 -13.49
CA ARG A 116 2.76 0.77 -14.72
C ARG A 116 4.28 0.99 -14.68
N GLU A 117 4.79 1.74 -13.72
CA GLU A 117 6.23 1.81 -13.44
C GLU A 117 6.76 0.58 -12.67
N LEU A 118 5.87 -0.15 -11.98
CA LEU A 118 6.21 -1.32 -11.17
C LEU A 118 5.87 -2.63 -11.89
N PHE A 119 4.68 -2.73 -12.47
CA PHE A 119 4.20 -3.91 -13.20
C PHE A 119 4.50 -3.82 -14.69
N ASP A 120 4.52 -4.97 -15.39
CA ASP A 120 4.42 -4.94 -16.85
C ASP A 120 3.11 -4.25 -17.27
N PRO A 121 3.17 -3.16 -18.09
CA PRO A 121 1.97 -2.38 -18.41
C PRO A 121 0.87 -3.20 -19.09
N ALA A 122 1.24 -4.11 -19.99
CA ALA A 122 0.28 -4.92 -20.73
C ALA A 122 -0.37 -5.97 -19.82
N GLN A 123 0.38 -6.58 -18.90
CA GLN A 123 -0.16 -7.51 -17.92
C GLN A 123 -1.11 -6.83 -16.94
N LEU A 124 -0.77 -5.61 -16.48
CA LEU A 124 -1.62 -4.84 -15.59
C LEU A 124 -2.93 -4.44 -16.28
N GLU A 125 -2.85 -3.91 -17.51
CA GLU A 125 -4.03 -3.58 -18.32
C GLU A 125 -4.94 -4.80 -18.53
N LEU A 126 -4.36 -5.95 -18.87
CA LEU A 126 -5.09 -7.20 -19.01
C LEU A 126 -5.74 -7.62 -17.68
N ALA A 127 -5.04 -7.45 -16.54
CA ALA A 127 -5.59 -7.78 -15.22
C ALA A 127 -6.82 -6.93 -14.88
N PHE A 128 -6.82 -5.64 -15.21
CA PHE A 128 -8.00 -4.79 -15.05
C PHE A 128 -9.13 -5.21 -16.00
N ALA A 129 -8.84 -5.45 -17.27
CA ALA A 129 -9.82 -5.87 -18.27
C ALA A 129 -10.52 -7.19 -17.89
N GLU A 130 -9.77 -8.13 -17.32
CA GLU A 130 -10.26 -9.44 -16.87
C GLU A 130 -10.77 -9.44 -15.42
N LYS A 131 -10.84 -8.27 -14.75
CA LYS A 131 -11.27 -8.12 -13.36
C LYS A 131 -10.44 -8.94 -12.36
N ARG A 132 -9.18 -9.22 -12.71
CA ARG A 132 -8.18 -9.79 -11.79
C ARG A 132 -7.57 -8.73 -10.87
N ALA A 133 -7.69 -7.46 -11.25
CA ALA A 133 -7.42 -6.28 -10.43
C ALA A 133 -8.56 -5.26 -10.58
N SER A 134 -8.82 -4.47 -9.52
CA SER A 134 -9.82 -3.41 -9.48
C SER A 134 -9.28 -2.06 -8.96
N ALA A 135 -8.12 -2.05 -8.31
CA ALA A 135 -7.30 -0.87 -8.05
C ALA A 135 -5.85 -1.26 -7.80
N ALA A 136 -4.92 -0.34 -8.07
CA ALA A 136 -3.51 -0.49 -7.76
C ALA A 136 -2.96 0.86 -7.26
N VAL A 137 -2.36 0.86 -6.07
CA VAL A 137 -1.72 2.03 -5.47
C VAL A 137 -0.24 1.70 -5.31
N TYR A 138 0.65 2.51 -5.88
CA TYR A 138 2.10 2.30 -5.83
C TYR A 138 2.80 3.57 -5.33
N ALA A 139 3.75 3.41 -4.41
CA ALA A 139 4.57 4.49 -3.90
C ALA A 139 6.01 4.06 -3.64
N ARG A 140 6.94 5.00 -3.79
CA ARG A 140 8.28 4.94 -3.20
C ARG A 140 8.19 5.54 -1.80
N ILE A 141 8.80 4.88 -0.82
CA ILE A 141 8.63 5.18 0.60
C ILE A 141 9.97 5.34 1.30
N GLY A 142 9.99 6.13 2.37
CA GLY A 142 11.13 6.22 3.27
C GLY A 142 10.71 6.66 4.65
N PHE A 143 11.46 6.21 5.65
CA PHE A 143 11.20 6.43 7.05
C PHE A 143 12.33 7.22 7.73
N GLY A 144 11.97 8.02 8.72
CA GLY A 144 12.87 8.84 9.53
C GLY A 144 12.81 10.33 9.20
N GLU A 145 13.45 11.13 10.04
CA GLU A 145 13.47 12.59 9.90
C GLU A 145 14.25 13.07 8.66
N HIS A 146 15.16 12.25 8.13
CA HIS A 146 16.02 12.58 7.00
C HIS A 146 15.91 11.54 5.88
N VAL A 147 14.72 11.44 5.28
CA VAL A 147 14.51 10.56 4.12
C VAL A 147 15.40 11.02 2.96
N GLN A 148 16.26 10.13 2.47
CA GLN A 148 17.07 10.40 1.29
C GLN A 148 16.18 10.37 0.04
N LEU A 149 16.30 11.42 -0.77
CA LEU A 149 15.56 11.59 -2.01
C LEU A 149 16.50 11.57 -3.21
N ASP A 150 16.04 10.99 -4.33
CA ASP A 150 16.73 11.09 -5.60
C ASP A 150 16.49 12.45 -6.30
N ALA A 151 17.02 12.61 -7.52
CA ALA A 151 16.87 13.83 -8.30
C ALA A 151 15.42 14.15 -8.70
N SER A 152 14.53 13.14 -8.70
CA SER A 152 13.10 13.27 -8.97
C SER A 152 12.29 13.50 -7.69
N GLY A 153 12.95 13.59 -6.52
CA GLY A 153 12.31 13.79 -5.23
C GLY A 153 11.70 12.51 -4.66
N ASP A 154 12.12 11.34 -5.14
CA ASP A 154 11.61 10.05 -4.68
C ASP A 154 12.38 9.52 -3.47
N PRO A 155 11.68 9.05 -2.42
CA PRO A 155 12.31 8.27 -1.37
C PRO A 155 13.07 7.07 -1.92
N MET A 156 14.29 6.87 -1.44
CA MET A 156 15.20 5.83 -1.94
C MET A 156 15.22 4.54 -1.11
N ASP A 157 14.56 4.53 0.05
CA ASP A 157 14.68 3.43 1.03
C ASP A 157 13.78 2.23 0.71
N GLY A 158 12.61 2.45 0.14
CA GLY A 158 11.69 1.36 -0.12
C GLY A 158 10.58 1.65 -1.13
N GLN A 159 9.76 0.64 -1.33
CA GLN A 159 8.60 0.66 -2.22
C GLN A 159 7.41 -0.01 -1.55
N MET A 160 6.21 0.44 -1.88
CA MET A 160 4.95 -0.13 -1.42
C MET A 160 3.96 -0.22 -2.58
N VAL A 161 3.27 -1.36 -2.69
CA VAL A 161 2.13 -1.53 -3.58
C VAL A 161 0.95 -2.16 -2.86
N HIS A 162 -0.25 -1.66 -3.13
CA HIS A 162 -1.53 -2.24 -2.76
C HIS A 162 -2.31 -2.59 -4.01
N LEU A 163 -2.56 -3.88 -4.24
CA LEU A 163 -3.36 -4.37 -5.36
C LEU A 163 -4.69 -4.93 -4.84
N ALA A 164 -5.79 -4.28 -5.22
CA ALA A 164 -7.14 -4.73 -4.88
C ALA A 164 -7.75 -5.58 -6.00
N ARG A 165 -8.57 -6.55 -5.61
CA ARG A 165 -9.42 -7.33 -6.52
C ARG A 165 -10.81 -7.49 -5.92
N ASP A 166 -11.82 -7.07 -6.67
CA ASP A 166 -13.22 -7.19 -6.26
C ASP A 166 -13.69 -8.65 -6.25
N THR A 167 -14.57 -8.96 -5.30
CA THR A 167 -15.18 -10.28 -5.06
C THR A 167 -16.64 -10.09 -4.61
N PRO A 168 -17.46 -11.15 -4.54
CA PRO A 168 -18.84 -11.02 -4.06
C PRO A 168 -18.98 -10.48 -2.62
N PHE A 169 -17.97 -10.61 -1.75
CA PHE A 169 -18.05 -10.17 -0.35
C PHE A 169 -17.45 -8.79 -0.09
N GLY A 170 -16.81 -8.16 -1.08
CA GLY A 170 -15.95 -6.99 -0.91
C GLY A 170 -14.75 -7.06 -1.84
N CYS A 171 -13.57 -6.61 -1.42
CA CYS A 171 -12.33 -6.82 -2.18
C CYS A 171 -11.24 -7.50 -1.35
N VAL A 172 -10.38 -8.26 -2.05
CA VAL A 172 -9.13 -8.77 -1.49
C VAL A 172 -8.06 -7.72 -1.79
N LEU A 173 -7.33 -7.29 -0.76
CA LEU A 173 -6.18 -6.41 -0.90
C LEU A 173 -4.89 -7.22 -0.66
N ARG A 174 -3.99 -7.19 -1.64
CA ARG A 174 -2.62 -7.70 -1.49
C ARG A 174 -1.65 -6.53 -1.43
N SER A 175 -0.99 -6.38 -0.30
CA SER A 175 0.05 -5.39 -0.07
C SER A 175 1.44 -6.04 -0.18
N ARG A 176 2.37 -5.35 -0.84
CA ARG A 176 3.80 -5.70 -0.82
C ARG A 176 4.61 -4.46 -0.46
N PHE A 177 5.61 -4.66 0.38
CA PHE A 177 6.61 -3.66 0.72
C PHE A 177 7.99 -4.23 0.48
N LEU A 178 8.89 -3.41 -0.02
CA LEU A 178 10.32 -3.68 -0.07
C LEU A 178 11.02 -2.59 0.75
N LEU A 179 11.84 -2.99 1.72
CA LEU A 179 12.55 -2.09 2.63
C LEU A 179 14.06 -2.28 2.57
N GLY A 180 14.80 -1.20 2.81
CA GLY A 180 16.26 -1.20 2.96
C GLY A 180 17.01 -1.14 1.65
N GLN A 181 16.45 -0.53 0.62
CA GLN A 181 17.13 -0.35 -0.67
C GLN A 181 18.27 0.66 -0.58
N SER A 182 18.23 1.58 0.38
CA SER A 182 19.30 2.55 0.64
C SER A 182 20.26 2.13 1.76
N CYS A 183 20.01 1.00 2.46
CA CYS A 183 20.91 0.45 3.47
C CYS A 183 22.21 -0.06 2.81
N ALA A 184 23.33 0.07 3.52
CA ALA A 184 24.62 -0.48 3.06
C ALA A 184 24.69 -1.99 3.28
N ASP A 185 24.12 -2.47 4.40
CA ASP A 185 23.92 -3.88 4.74
C ASP A 185 22.51 -4.09 5.33
N PRO A 186 21.49 -4.25 4.48
CA PRO A 186 20.10 -4.38 4.93
C PRO A 186 19.85 -5.63 5.78
N ALA A 187 20.68 -6.67 5.66
CA ALA A 187 20.55 -7.89 6.45
C ALA A 187 20.82 -7.63 7.94
N THR A 188 21.74 -6.70 8.24
CA THR A 188 22.13 -6.33 9.60
C THR A 188 21.37 -5.10 10.09
N GLU A 189 21.13 -4.12 9.21
CA GLU A 189 20.52 -2.83 9.57
C GLU A 189 19.01 -2.91 9.81
N LEU A 190 18.30 -3.83 9.12
CA LEU A 190 16.86 -3.98 9.25
C LEU A 190 16.50 -5.22 10.06
N PRO A 191 16.01 -5.10 11.30
CA PRO A 191 15.53 -6.25 12.06
C PRO A 191 14.20 -6.77 11.51
N ASP A 192 13.97 -8.09 11.58
CA ASP A 192 12.69 -8.71 11.19
C ASP A 192 11.48 -8.12 11.94
N ALA A 193 11.70 -7.64 13.17
CA ALA A 193 10.70 -6.95 13.98
C ALA A 193 10.10 -5.73 13.26
N LEU A 194 10.89 -5.02 12.44
CA LEU A 194 10.40 -3.91 11.61
C LEU A 194 9.38 -4.40 10.59
N GLY A 195 9.71 -5.45 9.83
CA GLY A 195 8.80 -6.01 8.84
C GLY A 195 7.54 -6.62 9.44
N LEU A 196 7.66 -7.29 10.59
CA LEU A 196 6.51 -7.82 11.34
C LEU A 196 5.63 -6.69 11.92
N GLY A 197 6.24 -5.59 12.37
CA GLY A 197 5.54 -4.38 12.78
C GLY A 197 4.73 -3.77 11.64
N LEU A 198 5.37 -3.56 10.49
CA LEU A 198 4.72 -3.05 9.28
C LEU A 198 3.60 -3.98 8.77
N LEU A 199 3.78 -5.29 8.84
CA LEU A 199 2.74 -6.26 8.50
C LEU A 199 1.50 -6.07 9.38
N ARG A 200 1.69 -5.99 10.71
CA ARG A 200 0.58 -5.78 11.65
C ARG A 200 -0.10 -4.43 11.44
N HIS A 201 0.68 -3.38 11.24
CA HIS A 201 0.19 -2.06 10.91
C HIS A 201 -0.69 -2.10 9.64
N CYS A 202 -0.16 -2.63 8.54
CA CYS A 202 -0.88 -2.73 7.27
C CYS A 202 -2.15 -3.59 7.35
N TYR A 203 -2.08 -4.73 8.05
CA TYR A 203 -3.28 -5.54 8.25
C TYR A 203 -4.36 -4.77 9.04
N THR A 204 -3.94 -4.06 10.08
CA THR A 204 -4.82 -3.35 11.02
C THR A 204 -5.46 -2.13 10.39
N GLU A 205 -4.70 -1.28 9.69
CA GLU A 205 -5.23 -0.09 9.01
C GLU A 205 -6.33 -0.46 8.00
N PHE A 206 -6.08 -1.46 7.15
CA PHE A 206 -7.05 -1.83 6.12
C PHE A 206 -8.25 -2.56 6.70
N THR A 207 -8.06 -3.27 7.83
CA THR A 207 -9.16 -3.84 8.61
C THR A 207 -10.07 -2.76 9.19
N TYR A 208 -9.51 -1.66 9.71
CA TYR A 208 -10.30 -0.52 10.21
C TYR A 208 -10.96 0.25 9.06
N LEU A 209 -10.20 0.54 7.99
CA LEU A 209 -10.71 1.20 6.79
C LEU A 209 -11.94 0.48 6.24
N SER A 210 -11.91 -0.86 6.19
CA SER A 210 -13.03 -1.65 5.67
C SER A 210 -14.33 -1.50 6.47
N ARG A 211 -14.28 -0.99 7.70
CA ARG A 211 -15.47 -0.83 8.56
C ARG A 211 -16.27 0.42 8.27
N PHE A 212 -15.66 1.44 7.67
CA PHE A 212 -16.34 2.71 7.41
C PHE A 212 -16.23 3.19 5.96
N LEU A 213 -15.27 2.68 5.17
CA LEU A 213 -15.01 3.17 3.82
C LEU A 213 -16.26 3.16 2.91
N PRO A 214 -17.10 2.11 2.84
CA PRO A 214 -18.28 2.15 1.98
C PRO A 214 -19.27 3.26 2.37
N SER A 215 -19.54 3.42 3.67
CA SER A 215 -20.45 4.45 4.17
C SER A 215 -19.92 5.86 3.90
N LEU A 216 -18.62 6.07 4.12
CA LEU A 216 -17.98 7.35 3.86
C LEU A 216 -17.95 7.66 2.35
N TYR A 217 -17.59 6.68 1.51
CA TYR A 217 -17.58 6.80 0.06
C TYR A 217 -18.94 7.27 -0.46
N TYR A 218 -20.03 6.62 -0.07
CA TYR A 218 -21.37 7.04 -0.52
C TYR A 218 -21.83 8.35 0.12
N GLY A 219 -21.47 8.62 1.38
CA GLY A 219 -21.81 9.88 2.07
C GLY A 219 -21.16 11.10 1.41
N GLU A 220 -19.96 10.94 0.87
CA GLU A 220 -19.22 11.96 0.12
C GLU A 220 -19.53 11.95 -1.38
N HIS A 221 -20.50 11.13 -1.83
CA HIS A 221 -20.79 10.92 -3.25
C HIS A 221 -19.54 10.60 -4.07
N GLY A 222 -18.69 9.70 -3.57
CA GLY A 222 -17.48 9.24 -4.24
C GLY A 222 -17.78 8.80 -5.67
N ASN A 223 -17.03 9.36 -6.63
CA ASN A 223 -17.25 9.20 -8.07
C ASN A 223 -18.68 9.52 -8.56
N GLY A 224 -19.43 10.34 -7.83
CA GLY A 224 -20.83 10.68 -8.12
C GLY A 224 -21.82 9.54 -7.84
N GLU A 225 -21.41 8.49 -7.12
CA GLU A 225 -22.28 7.35 -6.82
C GLU A 225 -23.25 7.64 -5.67
N ALA A 226 -24.47 7.14 -5.80
CA ALA A 226 -25.45 7.11 -4.72
C ALA A 226 -25.31 5.83 -3.90
N ALA A 227 -25.61 5.92 -2.60
CA ALA A 227 -25.71 4.72 -1.76
C ALA A 227 -26.81 3.78 -2.30
N PRO A 228 -26.58 2.46 -2.31
CA PRO A 228 -27.65 1.52 -2.62
C PRO A 228 -28.77 1.64 -1.59
N LEU A 229 -30.02 1.69 -2.06
CA LEU A 229 -31.18 1.62 -1.18
C LEU A 229 -31.36 0.17 -0.70
N PRO A 230 -31.69 -0.05 0.59
CA PRO A 230 -31.94 -1.40 1.08
C PRO A 230 -33.27 -2.02 0.58
N TRP A 231 -34.13 -1.24 -0.10
CA TRP A 231 -35.41 -1.65 -0.66
C TRP A 231 -35.76 -0.86 -1.93
#